data_AF-A0A932LH63-F1
#
_entry.id   AF-A0A932LH63-F1
#
_cell.length_a   1.000
_cell.length_b   1.000
_cell.length_c   1.000
_cell.angle_alpha   90.00
_cell.angle_beta   90.00
_cell.angle_gamma   90.00
#
_symmetry.space_group_name_H-M   'P 1'
#
loop_
_entity.id
_entity.type
_entity.pdbx_description
1 polymer ?
#
loop_
_entity_poly.entity_id
_entity_poly.type
_entity_poly.pdbx_seq_one_letter_code
_entity_poly.pdbx_strand_id
1 'polypeptide(L)'
;MMAHNEERTPSVPVEGTGVSPLPAPVTTFGQWSRLSPLDFEIDFLERLVARDRYYIDALRVLGELLTHRKSYERGLQVDQRLARLLPYDPVVRYNLACSYALVNARNEAIKALRRAIELGYDDLAFMHCDPDLDSVREHPEYRRLIKEHVARHKPFRGRRR
;
A
#
# COMPACT_ATOMS: atom_id res chain seq x y z
N MET A 1 -24.38 -21.08 56.62
CA MET A 1 -24.49 -19.79 55.89
C MET A 1 -23.41 -19.79 54.84
N MET A 2 -23.82 -19.79 53.57
CA MET A 2 -22.97 -19.99 52.39
C MET A 2 -22.05 -18.79 52.15
N ALA A 3 -20.76 -19.03 51.94
CA ALA A 3 -19.83 -18.02 51.44
C ALA A 3 -20.06 -17.84 49.93
N HIS A 4 -20.32 -16.62 49.48
CA HIS A 4 -20.31 -16.26 48.06
C HIS A 4 -18.90 -15.80 47.69
N ASN A 5 -18.32 -16.51 46.73
CA ASN A 5 -17.03 -16.24 46.13
C ASN A 5 -17.31 -15.47 44.82
N GLU A 6 -17.05 -14.16 44.80
CA GLU A 6 -17.10 -13.36 43.58
C GLU A 6 -15.70 -13.31 42.95
N GLU A 7 -15.57 -13.93 41.78
CA GLU A 7 -14.36 -13.93 40.96
C GLU A 7 -14.11 -12.51 40.41
N ARG A 8 -13.04 -11.85 40.89
CA ARG A 8 -12.47 -10.67 40.23
C ARG A 8 -11.62 -11.10 39.03
N THR A 9 -12.14 -10.95 37.82
CA THR A 9 -11.32 -10.93 36.61
C THR A 9 -10.59 -9.58 36.50
N PRO A 10 -9.26 -9.54 36.28
CA PRO A 10 -8.57 -8.28 36.07
C PRO A 10 -8.85 -7.74 34.66
N SER A 11 -9.42 -6.54 34.59
CA SER A 11 -9.60 -5.78 33.35
C SER A 11 -8.25 -5.29 32.83
N VAL A 12 -7.84 -5.80 31.68
CA VAL A 12 -6.69 -5.30 30.92
C VAL A 12 -7.10 -3.99 30.23
N PRO A 13 -6.33 -2.90 30.34
CA PRO A 13 -6.62 -1.68 29.59
C PRO A 13 -6.18 -1.89 28.13
N VAL A 14 -7.12 -1.81 27.19
CA VAL A 14 -6.81 -1.83 25.76
C VAL A 14 -6.26 -0.47 25.38
N GLU A 15 -4.97 -0.42 25.07
CA GLU A 15 -4.28 0.76 24.56
C GLU A 15 -4.95 1.29 23.29
N GLY A 16 -5.08 2.62 23.24
CA GLY A 16 -5.75 3.34 22.17
C GLY A 16 -5.14 3.07 20.81
N THR A 17 -5.99 2.76 19.85
CA THR A 17 -5.66 2.77 18.43
C THR A 17 -5.19 4.18 18.06
N GLY A 18 -3.88 4.33 17.86
CA GLY A 18 -3.23 5.56 17.37
C GLY A 18 -3.58 5.84 15.91
N VAL A 19 -4.87 6.00 15.62
CA VAL A 19 -5.34 6.53 14.34
C VAL A 19 -5.42 8.03 14.53
N SER A 20 -4.46 8.76 13.98
CA SER A 20 -4.59 10.22 13.86
C SER A 20 -5.93 10.52 13.17
N PRO A 21 -6.78 11.38 13.75
CA PRO A 21 -8.06 11.69 13.14
C PRO A 21 -7.81 12.28 11.75
N LEU A 22 -8.61 11.83 10.78
CA LEU A 22 -8.64 12.47 9.47
C LEU A 22 -8.89 13.97 9.66
N PRO A 23 -8.25 14.84 8.86
CA PRO A 23 -8.48 16.27 8.95
C PRO A 23 -9.98 16.57 8.84
N ALA A 24 -10.46 17.51 9.65
CA ALA A 24 -11.87 17.87 9.68
C ALA A 24 -12.37 18.19 8.26
N PRO A 25 -13.55 17.70 7.86
CA PRO A 25 -14.05 17.94 6.52
C PRO A 25 -14.13 19.43 6.25
N VAL A 26 -13.72 19.84 5.05
CA VAL A 26 -13.96 21.17 4.53
C VAL A 26 -15.48 21.35 4.40
N THR A 27 -16.11 21.86 5.45
CA THR A 27 -17.58 21.97 5.58
C THR A 27 -18.14 23.31 5.14
N THR A 28 -17.28 24.29 4.84
CA THR A 28 -17.72 25.65 4.50
C THR A 28 -17.70 25.87 2.99
N PHE A 29 -18.85 26.27 2.45
CA PHE A 29 -19.00 26.73 1.07
C PHE A 29 -17.96 27.85 0.80
N GLY A 30 -17.08 27.66 -0.19
CA GLY A 30 -16.03 28.63 -0.54
C GLY A 30 -14.61 28.36 -0.03
N GLN A 31 -14.36 27.29 0.75
CA GLN A 31 -12.97 26.82 0.95
C GLN A 31 -12.42 26.05 -0.27
N TRP A 32 -13.31 25.44 -1.04
CA TRP A 32 -13.00 24.67 -2.25
C TRP A 32 -12.35 25.52 -3.36
N SER A 33 -12.66 26.82 -3.41
CA SER A 33 -12.07 27.76 -4.37
C SER A 33 -10.61 28.12 -4.08
N ARG A 34 -10.04 27.60 -2.98
CA ARG A 34 -8.63 27.81 -2.59
C ARG A 34 -7.79 26.54 -2.70
N LEU A 35 -8.38 25.38 -2.98
CA LEU A 35 -7.66 24.13 -3.17
C LEU A 35 -7.03 24.09 -4.55
N SER A 36 -5.86 23.47 -4.67
CA SER A 36 -5.36 23.08 -5.98
C SER A 36 -6.32 22.04 -6.59
N PRO A 37 -6.40 21.92 -7.93
CA PRO A 37 -7.21 20.87 -8.56
C PRO A 37 -6.91 19.46 -8.01
N LEU A 38 -5.63 19.19 -7.71
CA LEU A 38 -5.19 17.93 -7.11
C LEU A 38 -5.73 17.74 -5.68
N ASP A 39 -5.66 18.78 -4.83
CA ASP A 39 -6.17 18.68 -3.46
C ASP A 39 -7.70 18.55 -3.43
N PHE A 40 -8.40 19.20 -4.37
CA PHE A 40 -9.84 19.02 -4.57
C PHE A 40 -10.19 17.56 -4.91
N GLU A 41 -9.47 16.97 -5.87
CA GLU A 41 -9.74 15.61 -6.33
C GLU A 41 -9.45 14.57 -5.24
N ILE A 42 -8.38 14.76 -4.48
CA ILE A 42 -8.08 13.93 -3.30
C ILE A 42 -9.21 14.02 -2.27
N ASP A 43 -9.67 15.22 -1.88
CA ASP A 43 -10.77 15.36 -0.91
C ASP A 43 -12.07 14.71 -1.41
N PHE A 44 -12.39 14.91 -2.70
CA PHE A 44 -13.55 14.27 -3.33
C PHE A 44 -13.48 12.74 -3.26
N LEU A 45 -12.35 12.16 -3.66
CA LEU A 45 -12.14 10.70 -3.65
C LEU A 45 -12.13 10.15 -2.23
N GLU A 46 -11.56 10.84 -1.25
CA GLU A 46 -11.61 10.43 0.16
C GLU A 46 -13.03 10.35 0.69
N ARG A 47 -13.87 11.35 0.39
CA ARG A 47 -15.29 11.33 0.76
C ARG A 47 -16.04 10.20 0.05
N LEU A 48 -15.71 9.94 -1.22
CA LEU A 48 -16.32 8.87 -1.99
C LEU A 48 -16.00 7.50 -1.38
N VAL A 49 -14.73 7.20 -1.10
CA VAL A 49 -14.31 5.91 -0.53
C VAL A 49 -14.66 5.73 0.96
N ALA A 50 -14.99 6.83 1.65
CA ALA A 50 -15.58 6.80 2.98
C ALA A 50 -17.05 6.37 2.95
N ARG A 51 -17.79 6.74 1.89
CA ARG A 51 -19.19 6.31 1.69
C ARG A 51 -19.28 4.91 1.11
N ASP A 52 -18.54 4.62 0.05
CA ASP A 52 -18.43 3.29 -0.52
C ASP A 52 -17.05 2.73 -0.25
N ARG A 53 -16.98 1.82 0.72
CA ARG A 53 -15.69 1.30 1.16
C ARG A 53 -15.07 0.25 0.23
N TYR A 54 -15.81 -0.20 -0.79
CA TYR A 54 -15.38 -1.24 -1.71
C TYR A 54 -15.19 -0.72 -3.13
N TYR A 55 -15.29 0.60 -3.35
CA TYR A 55 -15.06 1.21 -4.65
C TYR A 55 -13.58 1.15 -5.05
N ILE A 56 -13.19 0.05 -5.68
CA ILE A 56 -11.81 -0.26 -6.07
C ILE A 56 -11.19 0.81 -6.97
N ASP A 57 -11.89 1.25 -8.01
CA ASP A 57 -11.32 2.20 -8.97
C ASP A 57 -11.05 3.56 -8.31
N ALA A 58 -11.96 4.03 -7.45
CA ALA A 58 -11.73 5.24 -6.67
C ALA A 58 -10.54 5.11 -5.71
N LEU A 59 -10.34 3.93 -5.10
CA LEU A 59 -9.17 3.66 -4.25
C LEU A 59 -7.86 3.65 -5.05
N ARG A 60 -7.85 3.08 -6.26
CA ARG A 60 -6.67 3.08 -7.14
C ARG A 60 -6.25 4.50 -7.50
N VAL A 61 -7.19 5.32 -7.98
CA VAL A 61 -6.93 6.72 -8.32
C VAL A 61 -6.48 7.49 -7.07
N LEU A 62 -7.14 7.29 -5.92
CA LEU A 62 -6.77 7.96 -4.68
C LEU A 62 -5.32 7.64 -4.25
N GLY A 63 -4.90 6.36 -4.34
CA GLY A 63 -3.53 5.95 -4.03
C GLY A 63 -2.49 6.68 -4.90
N GLU A 64 -2.72 6.69 -6.22
CA GLU A 64 -1.85 7.38 -7.19
C GLU A 64 -1.76 8.89 -6.90
N LEU A 65 -2.89 9.56 -6.70
CA LEU A 65 -2.91 11.00 -6.43
C LEU A 65 -2.21 11.34 -5.11
N LEU A 66 -2.34 10.51 -4.08
CA LEU A 66 -1.64 10.69 -2.80
C LEU A 66 -0.12 10.54 -2.98
N THR A 67 0.34 9.60 -3.80
CA THR A 67 1.76 9.46 -4.16
C THR A 67 2.26 10.68 -4.93
N HIS A 68 1.53 11.16 -5.94
CA HIS A 68 1.87 12.39 -6.66
C HIS A 68 1.92 13.62 -5.75
N ARG A 69 1.03 13.67 -4.75
CA ARG A 69 1.02 14.73 -3.73
C ARG A 69 2.13 14.59 -2.69
N LYS A 70 2.91 13.50 -2.73
CA LYS A 70 3.94 13.10 -1.75
C LYS A 70 3.39 12.82 -0.35
N SER A 71 2.10 12.49 -0.26
CA SER A 71 1.45 12.04 0.97
C SER A 71 1.61 10.53 1.13
N TYR A 72 2.86 10.05 1.19
CA TYR A 72 3.19 8.63 1.07
C TYR A 72 2.57 7.75 2.16
N GLU A 73 2.46 8.25 3.39
CA GLU A 73 1.82 7.52 4.49
C GLU A 73 0.33 7.29 4.24
N ARG A 74 -0.35 8.27 3.64
CA ARG A 74 -1.77 8.15 3.24
C ARG A 74 -1.91 7.21 2.05
N GLY A 75 -1.05 7.35 1.04
CA GLY A 75 -1.01 6.43 -0.12
C GLY A 75 -0.83 4.98 0.32
N LEU A 76 0.09 4.73 1.26
CA LEU A 76 0.32 3.41 1.83
C LEU A 76 -0.93 2.83 2.51
N GLN A 77 -1.70 3.64 3.26
CA GLN A 77 -2.94 3.17 3.88
C GLN A 77 -3.97 2.72 2.83
N VAL A 78 -4.05 3.44 1.72
CA VAL A 78 -4.94 3.11 0.59
C VAL A 78 -4.48 1.82 -0.10
N ASP A 79 -3.19 1.66 -0.39
CA ASP A 79 -2.68 0.45 -1.03
C ASP A 79 -2.77 -0.78 -0.12
N GLN A 80 -2.57 -0.63 1.19
CA GLN A 80 -2.81 -1.72 2.15
C GLN A 80 -4.27 -2.17 2.12
N ARG A 81 -5.20 -1.24 1.94
CA ARG A 81 -6.62 -1.54 1.80
C ARG A 81 -6.91 -2.23 0.47
N LEU A 82 -6.36 -1.75 -0.64
CA LEU A 82 -6.47 -2.42 -1.94
C LEU A 82 -5.94 -3.85 -1.87
N ALA A 83 -4.78 -4.08 -1.25
CA ALA A 83 -4.20 -5.41 -1.09
C ALA A 83 -5.03 -6.36 -0.21
N ARG A 84 -5.84 -5.83 0.72
CA ARG A 84 -6.82 -6.64 1.46
C ARG A 84 -8.04 -7.00 0.61
N LEU A 85 -8.50 -6.08 -0.24
CA LEU A 85 -9.65 -6.30 -1.12
C LEU A 85 -9.32 -7.19 -2.32
N LEU A 86 -8.08 -7.10 -2.81
CA LEU A 86 -7.59 -7.78 -4.00
C LEU A 86 -6.31 -8.57 -3.66
N PRO A 87 -6.39 -9.61 -2.80
CA PRO A 87 -5.20 -10.28 -2.25
C PRO A 87 -4.36 -11.04 -3.28
N TYR A 88 -4.92 -11.31 -4.46
CA TYR A 88 -4.30 -12.06 -5.56
C TYR A 88 -3.99 -11.20 -6.79
N ASP A 89 -4.22 -9.89 -6.73
CA ASP A 89 -3.89 -8.98 -7.83
C ASP A 89 -2.37 -8.65 -7.78
N PRO A 90 -1.59 -9.05 -8.80
CA PRO A 90 -0.15 -8.81 -8.82
C PRO A 90 0.20 -7.31 -8.90
N VAL A 91 -0.60 -6.50 -9.59
CA VAL A 91 -0.37 -5.06 -9.76
C VAL A 91 -0.62 -4.34 -8.45
N VAL A 92 -1.68 -4.68 -7.73
CA VAL A 92 -1.95 -4.11 -6.40
C VAL A 92 -0.83 -4.44 -5.41
N ARG A 93 -0.27 -5.65 -5.47
CA ARG A 93 0.87 -6.05 -4.62
C ARG A 93 2.15 -5.30 -4.99
N TYR A 94 2.36 -5.03 -6.27
CA TYR A 94 3.46 -4.22 -6.75
C TYR A 94 3.35 -2.77 -6.24
N ASN A 95 2.19 -2.13 -6.42
CA ASN A 95 1.96 -0.76 -5.94
C ASN A 95 2.12 -0.66 -4.42
N LEU A 96 1.62 -1.64 -3.66
CA LEU A 96 1.86 -1.71 -2.22
C LEU A 96 3.36 -1.75 -1.88
N ALA A 97 4.16 -2.44 -2.69
CA ALA A 97 5.60 -2.45 -2.50
C ALA A 97 6.24 -1.09 -2.76
N CYS A 98 5.82 -0.38 -3.81
CA CYS A 98 6.24 1.00 -4.09
C CYS A 98 5.90 1.92 -2.92
N SER A 99 4.66 1.87 -2.42
CA SER A 99 4.26 2.66 -1.25
C SER A 99 5.05 2.33 0.02
N TYR A 100 5.41 1.06 0.27
CA TYR A 100 6.32 0.73 1.37
C TYR A 100 7.73 1.28 1.16
N ALA A 101 8.25 1.25 -0.07
CA ALA A 101 9.57 1.76 -0.40
C ALA A 101 9.67 3.28 -0.25
N LEU A 102 8.61 4.02 -0.62
CA LEU A 102 8.48 5.47 -0.47
C LEU A 102 8.52 5.93 1.00
N VAL A 103 7.97 5.12 1.92
CA VAL A 103 8.07 5.38 3.38
C VAL A 103 9.30 4.72 4.04
N ASN A 104 10.27 4.25 3.25
CA ASN A 104 11.49 3.56 3.70
C ASN A 104 11.25 2.25 4.51
N ALA A 105 10.08 1.63 4.38
CA ALA A 105 9.79 0.30 4.94
C ALA A 105 10.34 -0.81 4.03
N ARG A 106 11.68 -0.89 3.93
CA ARG A 106 12.40 -1.69 2.92
C ARG A 106 12.08 -3.18 2.98
N ASN A 107 11.94 -3.75 4.19
CA ASN A 107 11.68 -5.18 4.36
C ASN A 107 10.27 -5.54 3.86
N GLU A 108 9.30 -4.69 4.16
CA GLU A 108 7.89 -4.82 3.78
C GLU A 108 7.73 -4.67 2.27
N ALA A 109 8.42 -3.68 1.67
CA ALA A 109 8.48 -3.49 0.24
C ALA A 109 8.99 -4.76 -0.47
N ILE A 110 10.11 -5.33 -0.02
CA ILE A 110 10.67 -6.55 -0.63
C ILE A 110 9.76 -7.76 -0.48
N LYS A 111 9.08 -7.91 0.67
CA LYS A 111 8.06 -8.95 0.86
C LYS A 111 6.88 -8.77 -0.12
N ALA A 112 6.42 -7.55 -0.31
CA ALA A 112 5.36 -7.22 -1.25
C ALA A 112 5.77 -7.47 -2.70
N LEU A 113 6.99 -7.07 -3.12
CA LEU A 113 7.54 -7.36 -4.45
C LEU A 113 7.63 -8.85 -4.72
N ARG A 114 8.15 -9.63 -3.77
CA ARG A 114 8.21 -11.09 -3.89
C ARG A 114 6.82 -11.66 -4.16
N ARG A 115 5.83 -11.18 -3.41
CA ARG A 115 4.46 -11.64 -3.56
C ARG A 115 3.82 -11.21 -4.88
N ALA A 116 4.09 -10.00 -5.37
CA ALA A 116 3.66 -9.54 -6.68
C ALA A 116 4.19 -10.48 -7.78
N ILE A 117 5.48 -10.80 -7.73
CA ILE A 117 6.14 -11.73 -8.66
C ILE A 117 5.54 -13.14 -8.59
N GLU A 118 5.28 -13.66 -7.40
CA GLU A 118 4.63 -14.97 -7.23
C GLU A 118 3.21 -15.02 -7.81
N LEU A 119 2.52 -13.88 -7.82
CA LEU A 119 1.18 -13.72 -8.39
C LEU A 119 1.20 -13.44 -9.90
N GLY A 120 2.38 -13.35 -10.51
CA GLY A 120 2.52 -13.18 -11.96
C GLY A 120 2.85 -11.76 -12.41
N TYR A 121 3.28 -10.85 -11.53
CA TYR A 121 3.85 -9.58 -11.97
C TYR A 121 5.16 -9.83 -12.76
N ASP A 122 5.22 -9.36 -14.00
CA ASP A 122 6.28 -9.68 -14.96
C ASP A 122 6.93 -8.47 -15.64
N ASP A 123 6.47 -7.23 -15.37
CA ASP A 123 7.11 -6.02 -15.87
C ASP A 123 8.36 -5.64 -15.05
N LEU A 124 9.40 -6.47 -15.23
CA LEU A 124 10.72 -6.27 -14.60
C LEU A 124 11.43 -5.02 -15.14
N ALA A 125 11.15 -4.64 -16.38
CA ALA A 125 11.77 -3.48 -17.00
C ALA A 125 11.33 -2.22 -16.26
N PHE A 126 10.01 -2.08 -16.04
CA PHE A 126 9.46 -1.00 -15.24
C PHE A 126 9.96 -1.06 -13.79
N MET A 127 9.88 -2.22 -13.13
CA MET A 127 10.34 -2.38 -11.74
C MET A 127 11.81 -1.99 -11.54
N HIS A 128 12.67 -2.18 -12.54
CA HIS A 128 14.08 -1.81 -12.45
C HIS A 128 14.29 -0.29 -12.50
N CYS A 129 13.49 0.44 -13.28
CA CYS A 129 13.61 1.90 -13.43
C CYS A 129 12.63 2.71 -12.58
N ASP A 130 11.70 2.06 -11.87
CA ASP A 130 10.72 2.73 -11.01
C ASP A 130 11.45 3.50 -9.88
N PRO A 131 11.31 4.83 -9.81
CA PRO A 131 11.95 5.65 -8.78
C PRO A 131 11.38 5.38 -7.38
N ASP A 132 10.15 4.89 -7.25
CA ASP A 132 9.55 4.59 -5.95
C ASP A 132 10.33 3.47 -5.23
N LEU A 133 11.02 2.62 -5.98
CA LEU A 133 11.82 1.50 -5.49
C LEU A 133 13.29 1.84 -5.25
N ASP A 134 13.70 3.10 -5.38
CA ASP A 134 15.09 3.52 -5.19
C ASP A 134 15.64 3.11 -3.83
N SER A 135 14.83 3.18 -2.76
CA SER A 135 15.24 2.83 -1.40
C SER A 135 15.53 1.33 -1.19
N VAL A 136 15.05 0.46 -2.09
CA VAL A 136 15.22 -1.00 -1.99
C VAL A 136 16.17 -1.59 -3.03
N ARG A 137 16.52 -0.85 -4.09
CA ARG A 137 17.30 -1.35 -5.24
C ARG A 137 18.67 -1.90 -4.85
N GLU A 138 19.30 -1.31 -3.83
CA GLU A 138 20.60 -1.76 -3.32
C GLU A 138 20.49 -2.89 -2.27
N HIS A 139 19.29 -3.20 -1.80
CA HIS A 139 19.09 -4.20 -0.76
C HIS A 139 19.49 -5.60 -1.25
N PRO A 140 20.28 -6.38 -0.47
CA PRO A 140 20.73 -7.71 -0.89
C PRO A 140 19.58 -8.65 -1.29
N GLU A 141 18.47 -8.59 -0.55
CA GLU A 141 17.30 -9.43 -0.84
C GLU A 141 16.54 -9.03 -2.10
N TYR A 142 16.50 -7.74 -2.43
CA TYR A 142 15.93 -7.27 -3.70
C TYR A 142 16.77 -7.80 -4.86
N ARG A 143 18.10 -7.63 -4.81
CA ARG A 143 19.02 -8.16 -5.83
C ARG A 143 18.89 -9.66 -6.00
N ARG A 144 18.76 -10.40 -4.89
CA ARG A 144 18.51 -11.86 -4.91
C ARG A 144 17.19 -12.19 -5.60
N LEU A 145 16.10 -11.50 -5.24
CA LEU A 145 14.77 -11.68 -5.83
C LEU A 145 14.78 -11.49 -7.36
N ILE A 146 15.39 -10.40 -7.85
CA ILE A 146 15.48 -10.13 -9.29
C ILE A 146 16.31 -11.21 -10.00
N LYS A 147 17.46 -11.59 -9.45
CA LYS A 147 18.32 -12.63 -10.03
C LYS A 147 17.59 -13.98 -10.15
N GLU A 148 16.87 -14.38 -9.11
CA GLU A 148 16.05 -15.61 -9.10
C GLU A 148 14.93 -15.57 -10.15
N HIS A 149 14.24 -14.43 -10.28
CA HIS A 149 13.17 -14.29 -11.25
C HIS A 149 13.70 -14.33 -12.70
N VAL A 150 14.78 -13.59 -13.00
CA VAL A 150 15.40 -13.59 -14.34
C VAL A 150 15.92 -14.98 -14.71
N ALA A 151 16.53 -15.72 -13.77
CA ALA A 151 17.01 -17.06 -14.02
C ALA A 151 15.88 -18.04 -14.40
N ARG A 152 14.70 -17.90 -13.78
CA ARG A 152 13.52 -18.73 -14.08
C ARG A 152 12.90 -18.45 -15.46
N HIS A 153 13.04 -17.22 -15.96
CA HIS A 153 12.42 -16.78 -17.22
C HIS A 153 13.42 -16.59 -18.37
N LYS A 154 14.67 -17.06 -18.22
CA LYS A 154 15.62 -17.09 -19.35
C LYS A 154 15.04 -17.99 -20.45
N PRO A 155 14.87 -17.49 -21.70
CA PRO A 155 14.48 -18.36 -22.80
C PRO A 155 15.55 -19.43 -22.99
N PHE A 156 15.12 -20.68 -23.11
CA PHE A 156 15.99 -21.81 -23.42
C PHE A 156 16.69 -21.53 -24.75
N ARG A 157 17.96 -21.12 -24.72
CA ARG A 157 18.79 -21.04 -25.93
C ARG A 157 19.18 -22.46 -26.31
N GLY A 158 18.37 -23.09 -27.15
CA GLY A 158 18.69 -24.39 -27.75
C GLY A 158 20.03 -24.34 -28.46
N ARG A 159 20.89 -25.34 -28.22
CA ARG A 159 22.15 -25.53 -28.94
C ARG A 159 21.84 -25.58 -30.44
N ARG A 160 22.39 -24.64 -31.23
CA ARG A 160 22.47 -24.82 -32.68
C ARG A 160 23.36 -26.04 -32.91
N ARG A 161 22.77 -27.08 -33.52
CA ARG A 161 23.51 -28.20 -34.11
C ARG A 161 24.26 -27.70 -35.34
#